data_AF-A0ABD2WYU6-F1
#
_entry.id   AF-A0ABD2WYU6-F1
#
_cell.length_a   1.000
_cell.length_b   1.000
_cell.length_c   1.000
_cell.angle_alpha   90.00
_cell.angle_beta   90.00
_cell.angle_gamma   90.00
#
_symmetry.space_group_name_H-M   'P 1'
#
loop_
_entity.id
_entity.type
_entity.pdbx_description
1 polymer ?
#
loop_
_entity_poly.entity_id
_entity_poly.type
_entity_poly.pdbx_seq_one_letter_code
_entity_poly.pdbx_strand_id
1 'polypeptide(L)'
;MLNLMMNADPHNPEYGVMYLSPFINLPKFNLVDGFISDYLHMELEDVTKQFTNYHLRRQYDVIIEELDNKMLLISVPLQISHYSRKISERKDWKAREWENFAVYYSPIIFDIILTSDLMNHWLLFVESLYMILMDQIHIADLDKADEMLHRFF
;
A
#
# COMPACT_ATOMS: atom_id res chain seq x y z
N MET A 1 8.75 28.25 -28.58
CA MET A 1 8.76 29.23 -27.46
C MET A 1 8.04 28.54 -26.32
N LEU A 2 8.64 28.20 -25.18
CA LEU A 2 9.73 28.83 -24.43
C LEU A 2 10.72 27.73 -23.96
N ASN A 3 12.01 27.93 -24.23
CA ASN A 3 13.07 27.37 -23.40
C ASN A 3 13.05 28.12 -22.07
N LEU A 4 12.15 27.75 -21.16
CA LEU A 4 12.39 27.93 -19.74
C LEU A 4 12.92 26.60 -19.24
N MET A 5 14.17 26.29 -19.60
CA MET A 5 14.94 25.34 -18.82
C MET A 5 15.11 26.00 -17.45
N MET A 6 14.25 25.62 -16.50
CA MET A 6 14.51 25.85 -15.08
C MET A 6 15.94 25.39 -14.80
N ASN A 7 16.75 26.19 -14.12
CA ASN A 7 18.14 25.83 -13.78
C ASN A 7 18.26 25.50 -12.30
N ALA A 8 17.24 24.82 -11.76
CA ALA A 8 17.21 24.41 -10.37
C ALA A 8 18.39 23.48 -10.03
N ASP A 9 19.16 23.87 -9.01
CA ASP A 9 20.20 23.06 -8.42
C ASP A 9 20.13 23.12 -6.86
N PRO A 10 20.87 22.26 -6.13
CA PRO A 10 20.80 22.19 -4.67
C PRO A 10 21.18 23.49 -3.93
N HIS A 11 21.97 24.34 -4.58
CA HIS A 11 22.44 25.61 -4.06
C HIS A 11 21.57 26.79 -4.54
N ASN A 12 20.79 26.60 -5.60
CA ASN A 12 19.86 27.58 -6.14
C ASN A 12 18.51 26.94 -6.54
N PRO A 13 17.63 26.64 -5.56
CA PRO A 13 16.31 26.09 -5.85
C PRO A 13 15.40 27.12 -6.51
N GLU A 14 14.78 26.74 -7.62
CA GLU A 14 13.76 27.56 -8.30
C GLU A 14 12.37 27.02 -7.97
N TYR A 15 11.46 27.88 -7.47
CA TYR A 15 10.09 27.49 -7.08
C TYR A 15 10.01 26.29 -6.11
N GLY A 16 11.03 26.09 -5.27
CA GLY A 16 11.10 24.96 -4.34
C GLY A 16 11.56 23.63 -4.97
N VAL A 17 11.85 23.62 -6.27
CA VAL A 17 12.46 22.48 -6.96
C VAL A 17 13.97 22.55 -6.77
N MET A 18 14.55 21.50 -6.18
CA MET A 18 16.01 21.38 -5.96
C MET A 18 16.72 20.65 -7.10
N TYR A 19 16.01 19.78 -7.81
CA TYR A 19 16.53 18.99 -8.92
C TYR A 19 15.49 18.88 -10.01
N LEU A 20 15.91 19.05 -11.26
CA LEU A 20 15.06 18.72 -12.39
C LEU A 20 14.99 17.21 -12.59
N SER A 21 13.78 16.73 -12.85
CA SER A 21 13.58 15.36 -13.32
C SER A 21 14.32 15.14 -14.64
N PRO A 22 15.14 14.08 -14.79
CA PRO A 22 15.80 13.76 -16.07
C PRO A 22 14.81 13.60 -17.22
N PHE A 23 13.56 13.24 -16.91
CA PHE A 23 12.46 13.06 -17.86
C PHE A 23 11.97 14.37 -18.49
N ILE A 24 12.34 15.55 -17.95
CA ILE A 24 11.99 16.85 -18.56
C ILE A 24 12.60 17.02 -19.96
N ASN A 25 13.70 16.32 -20.23
CA ASN A 25 14.39 16.34 -21.52
C ASN A 25 13.80 15.35 -22.54
N LEU A 26 12.85 14.49 -22.13
CA LEU A 26 12.22 13.55 -23.05
C LEU A 26 11.12 14.26 -23.86
N PRO A 27 11.30 14.42 -25.18
CA PRO A 27 10.29 15.07 -25.99
C PRO A 27 8.99 14.24 -25.98
N LYS A 28 7.86 14.90 -25.73
CA LYS A 28 6.50 14.32 -25.65
C LYS A 28 6.19 13.49 -24.39
N PHE A 29 7.11 13.36 -23.43
CA PHE A 29 6.78 12.76 -22.14
C PHE A 29 6.05 13.78 -21.26
N ASN A 30 4.87 13.41 -20.75
CA ASN A 30 4.13 14.24 -19.81
C ASN A 30 4.59 13.89 -18.39
N LEU A 31 5.20 14.82 -17.66
CA LEU A 31 5.67 14.56 -16.29
C LEU A 31 4.53 14.33 -15.28
N VAL A 32 3.31 14.77 -15.59
CA VAL A 32 2.13 14.58 -14.74
C VAL A 32 1.47 13.24 -15.05
N ASP A 33 1.17 12.98 -16.33
CA ASP A 33 0.39 11.81 -16.75
C ASP A 33 1.26 10.62 -17.22
N GLY A 34 2.57 10.81 -17.33
CA GLY A 34 3.49 9.82 -17.89
C GLY A 34 4.04 8.82 -16.88
N PHE A 35 3.82 9.04 -15.59
CA PHE A 35 4.12 8.07 -14.54
C PHE A 35 2.87 7.29 -14.17
N ILE A 36 3.01 5.98 -14.06
CA ILE A 36 1.99 5.17 -13.40
C ILE A 36 2.02 5.43 -11.89
N SER A 37 0.86 5.29 -11.25
CA SER A 37 0.80 5.22 -9.80
C SER A 37 1.65 4.05 -9.31
N ASP A 38 2.51 4.29 -8.33
CA ASP A 38 3.29 3.24 -7.69
C ASP A 38 2.49 2.59 -6.56
N TYR A 39 2.39 1.26 -6.61
CA TYR A 39 1.50 0.55 -5.70
C TYR A 39 1.96 0.58 -4.23
N LEU A 40 3.28 0.71 -4.02
CA LEU A 40 3.84 0.74 -2.67
C LEU A 40 3.33 1.97 -1.91
N HIS A 41 3.24 3.11 -2.58
CA HIS A 41 2.85 4.36 -1.93
C HIS A 41 1.34 4.58 -1.90
N MET A 42 0.59 4.16 -2.93
CA MET A 42 -0.85 4.42 -2.98
C MET A 42 -1.69 3.30 -2.33
N GLU A 43 -1.28 2.05 -2.40
CA GLU A 43 -2.08 0.93 -1.91
C GLU A 43 -1.60 0.48 -0.53
N LEU A 44 -0.28 0.38 -0.34
CA LEU A 44 0.29 -0.12 0.90
C LEU A 44 0.48 0.98 1.95
N GLU A 45 1.26 2.01 1.63
CA GLU A 45 1.52 3.10 2.58
C GLU A 45 0.35 4.08 2.71
N ASP A 46 -0.64 4.02 1.82
CA ASP A 46 -1.83 4.87 1.89
C ASP A 46 -3.10 4.06 2.22
N VAL A 47 -3.73 3.34 1.28
CA VAL A 47 -5.01 2.63 1.55
C VAL A 47 -4.91 1.67 2.75
N THR A 48 -3.95 0.73 2.72
CA THR A 48 -3.79 -0.27 3.78
C THR A 48 -3.48 0.39 5.12
N LYS A 49 -2.53 1.32 5.14
CA LYS A 49 -2.13 2.05 6.34
C LYS A 49 -3.29 2.88 6.90
N GLN A 50 -4.00 3.62 6.07
CA GLN A 50 -5.12 4.47 6.49
C GLN A 50 -6.26 3.63 7.05
N PHE A 51 -6.68 2.58 6.33
CA PHE A 51 -7.72 1.67 6.77
C PHE A 51 -7.37 1.04 8.14
N THR A 52 -6.16 0.47 8.24
CA THR A 52 -5.68 -0.15 9.48
C THR A 52 -5.64 0.86 10.63
N ASN A 53 -5.08 2.04 10.41
CA ASN A 53 -4.98 3.06 11.46
C ASN A 53 -6.35 3.58 11.89
N TYR A 54 -7.29 3.74 10.96
CA TYR A 54 -8.65 4.16 11.27
C TYR A 54 -9.33 3.19 12.24
N HIS A 55 -9.26 1.88 11.95
CA HIS A 55 -9.89 0.85 12.78
C HIS A 55 -9.18 0.62 14.12
N LEU A 56 -7.88 0.87 14.19
CA LEU A 56 -7.11 0.74 15.43
C LEU A 56 -7.11 2.00 16.31
N ARG A 57 -7.41 3.19 15.77
CA ARG A 57 -7.32 4.47 16.50
C ARG A 57 -8.13 4.50 17.79
N ARG A 58 -9.24 3.75 17.85
CA ARG A 58 -10.19 3.75 18.97
C ARG A 58 -10.15 2.47 19.81
N GLN A 59 -9.22 1.57 19.52
CA GLN A 59 -9.12 0.31 20.24
C GLN A 59 -8.39 0.50 21.56
N TYR A 60 -8.73 -0.33 22.54
CA TYR A 60 -8.03 -0.40 23.82
C TYR A 60 -6.71 -1.16 23.68
N ASP A 61 -5.74 -0.86 24.53
CA ASP A 61 -4.42 -1.51 24.51
C ASP A 61 -4.51 -3.05 24.61
N VAL A 62 -5.49 -3.57 25.36
CA VAL A 62 -5.75 -5.02 25.47
C VAL A 62 -6.10 -5.66 24.12
N ILE A 63 -6.84 -4.95 23.25
CA ILE A 63 -7.17 -5.44 21.91
C ILE A 63 -5.93 -5.38 21.02
N ILE A 64 -5.10 -4.35 21.14
CA ILE A 64 -3.83 -4.27 20.40
C ILE A 64 -2.88 -5.41 20.80
N GLU A 65 -2.81 -5.74 22.09
CA GLU A 65 -2.03 -6.87 22.59
C GLU A 65 -2.57 -8.21 22.09
N GLU A 66 -3.89 -8.39 22.05
CA GLU A 66 -4.54 -9.57 21.46
C GLU A 66 -4.20 -9.73 19.98
N LEU A 67 -4.23 -8.64 19.20
CA LEU A 67 -3.84 -8.64 17.79
C LEU A 67 -2.37 -9.00 17.60
N ASP A 68 -1.46 -8.43 18.40
CA ASP A 68 -0.04 -8.78 18.39
C ASP A 68 0.17 -10.28 18.68
N ASN A 69 -0.52 -10.81 19.69
CA ASN A 69 -0.45 -12.24 20.03
C ASN A 69 -0.98 -13.12 18.90
N LYS A 70 -2.09 -12.73 18.24
CA LYS A 70 -2.64 -13.47 17.10
C LYS A 70 -1.71 -13.44 15.90
N MET A 71 -1.05 -12.32 15.63
CA MET A 71 -0.04 -12.23 14.57
C MET A 71 1.13 -13.20 14.80
N LEU A 72 1.57 -13.41 16.05
CA LEU A 72 2.64 -14.35 16.38
C LEU A 72 2.27 -15.82 16.14
N LEU A 73 0.97 -16.14 16.13
CA LEU A 73 0.48 -17.51 15.88
C LEU A 73 0.36 -17.83 14.39
N ILE A 74 0.41 -16.82 13.52
CA ILE A 74 0.28 -16.99 12.07
C ILE A 74 1.64 -17.38 11.50
N SER A 75 1.72 -18.57 10.92
CA SER A 75 2.87 -19.00 10.13
C SER A 75 2.69 -18.54 8.69
N VAL A 76 3.55 -17.63 8.24
CA VAL A 76 3.57 -17.16 6.85
C VAL A 76 4.60 -17.94 6.02
N PRO A 77 4.43 -18.06 4.69
CA PRO A 77 5.37 -18.76 3.82
C PRO A 77 6.83 -18.30 3.99
N LEU A 78 7.76 -19.26 4.04
CA LEU A 78 9.20 -19.02 4.27
C LEU A 78 9.84 -18.10 3.21
N GLN A 79 9.24 -17.99 2.03
CA GLN A 79 9.73 -17.15 0.93
C GLN A 79 9.59 -15.64 1.21
N ILE A 80 8.88 -15.25 2.26
CA ILE A 80 8.71 -13.84 2.62
C ILE A 80 9.93 -13.41 3.45
N SER A 81 10.83 -12.63 2.84
CA SER A 81 12.12 -12.26 3.46
C SER A 81 12.00 -11.37 4.71
N HIS A 82 10.80 -10.85 5.01
CA HIS A 82 10.57 -9.93 6.12
C HIS A 82 9.20 -10.20 6.77
N TYR A 83 9.17 -10.82 7.95
CA TYR A 83 7.96 -10.83 8.77
C TYR A 83 7.58 -9.39 9.12
N SER A 84 6.29 -9.07 9.08
CA SER A 84 5.82 -7.79 9.61
C SER A 84 6.12 -7.74 11.10
N ARG A 85 6.58 -6.59 11.60
CA ARG A 85 6.66 -6.36 13.04
C ARG A 85 5.28 -6.42 13.68
N LYS A 86 5.23 -6.28 15.00
CA LYS A 86 3.98 -6.16 15.76
C LYS A 86 3.10 -5.01 15.26
N ILE A 87 1.78 -5.16 15.31
CA ILE A 87 0.82 -4.12 14.89
C ILE A 87 0.88 -2.90 15.80
N SER A 88 1.34 -3.07 17.04
CA SER A 88 1.68 -1.96 17.95
C SER A 88 2.81 -1.07 17.42
N GLU A 89 3.72 -1.60 16.60
CA GLU A 89 4.86 -0.90 16.00
C GLU A 89 4.59 -0.36 14.58
N ARG A 90 3.35 -0.49 14.09
CA ARG A 90 2.96 -0.17 12.70
C ARG A 90 3.28 1.25 12.22
N LYS A 91 3.48 2.18 13.15
CA LYS A 91 3.89 3.56 12.82
C LYS A 91 5.23 3.62 12.07
N ASP A 92 6.09 2.65 12.31
CA ASP A 92 7.44 2.57 11.75
C ASP A 92 7.53 1.56 10.59
N TRP A 93 6.41 0.93 10.21
CA TRP A 93 6.38 -0.06 9.12
C TRP A 93 6.67 0.57 7.76
N LYS A 94 7.45 -0.15 6.96
CA LYS A 94 7.71 0.18 5.55
C LYS A 94 6.64 -0.42 4.65
N ALA A 95 6.53 0.05 3.40
CA ALA A 95 5.64 -0.51 2.39
C ALA A 95 5.61 -2.05 2.36
N ARG A 96 6.78 -2.72 2.36
CA ARG A 96 6.84 -4.19 2.32
C ARG A 96 6.20 -4.88 3.54
N GLU A 97 6.27 -4.26 4.72
CA GLU A 97 5.58 -4.79 5.90
C GLU A 97 4.07 -4.58 5.82
N TRP A 98 3.62 -3.47 5.20
CA TRP A 98 2.22 -3.24 4.88
C TRP A 98 1.69 -4.25 3.87
N GLU A 99 2.48 -4.63 2.85
CA GLU A 99 2.13 -5.70 1.90
C GLU A 99 1.89 -7.02 2.62
N ASN A 100 2.89 -7.45 3.41
CA ASN A 100 2.81 -8.71 4.13
C ASN A 100 1.65 -8.71 5.13
N PHE A 101 1.45 -7.57 5.80
CA PHE A 101 0.31 -7.37 6.67
C PHE A 101 -1.02 -7.52 5.94
N ALA A 102 -1.23 -6.79 4.84
CA ALA A 102 -2.46 -6.83 4.07
C ALA A 102 -2.77 -8.24 3.60
N VAL A 103 -1.80 -8.93 3.00
CA VAL A 103 -2.02 -10.23 2.35
C VAL A 103 -2.13 -11.37 3.37
N TYR A 104 -1.28 -11.42 4.39
CA TYR A 104 -1.15 -12.62 5.24
C TYR A 104 -1.73 -12.48 6.64
N TYR A 105 -1.68 -11.30 7.24
CA TYR A 105 -2.09 -11.11 8.63
C TYR A 105 -3.50 -10.57 8.74
N SER A 106 -3.80 -9.52 7.98
CA SER A 106 -5.08 -8.80 8.05
C SER A 106 -6.32 -9.69 7.82
N PRO A 107 -6.32 -10.70 6.90
CA PRO A 107 -7.48 -11.57 6.70
C PRO A 107 -7.83 -12.41 7.92
N ILE A 108 -6.88 -12.60 8.83
CA ILE A 108 -7.03 -13.46 10.02
C ILE A 108 -7.26 -12.63 11.27
N ILE A 109 -6.61 -11.47 11.40
CA ILE A 109 -6.66 -10.69 12.66
C ILE A 109 -7.76 -9.63 12.66
N PHE A 110 -8.24 -9.19 11.49
CA PHE A 110 -9.28 -8.16 11.42
C PHE A 110 -10.66 -8.66 11.83
N ASP A 111 -10.86 -9.98 11.94
CA ASP A 111 -12.07 -10.58 12.50
C ASP A 111 -12.39 -10.12 13.94
N ILE A 112 -11.37 -9.70 14.70
CA ILE A 112 -11.52 -9.19 16.07
C ILE A 112 -12.10 -7.77 16.09
N ILE A 113 -11.81 -6.96 15.07
CA ILE A 113 -12.09 -5.51 15.09
C ILE A 113 -13.10 -5.05 14.04
N LEU A 114 -13.35 -5.84 12.99
CA LEU A 114 -14.27 -5.50 11.90
C LEU A 114 -15.59 -6.28 12.03
N THR A 115 -16.68 -5.67 11.55
CA THR A 115 -17.93 -6.40 11.32
C THR A 115 -17.78 -7.32 10.11
N SER A 116 -18.65 -8.33 10.01
CA SER A 116 -18.63 -9.28 8.88
C SER A 116 -18.74 -8.60 7.52
N ASP A 117 -19.61 -7.58 7.39
CA ASP A 117 -19.76 -6.84 6.14
C ASP A 117 -18.47 -6.12 5.76
N LEU A 118 -17.88 -5.38 6.71
CA LEU A 118 -16.66 -4.64 6.45
C LEU A 118 -15.47 -5.56 6.19
N MET A 119 -15.44 -6.73 6.85
CA MET A 119 -14.47 -7.77 6.56
C MET A 119 -14.59 -8.27 5.12
N ASN A 120 -15.81 -8.48 4.61
CA ASN A 120 -16.02 -8.89 3.22
C ASN A 120 -15.49 -7.84 2.24
N HIS A 121 -15.74 -6.55 2.49
CA HIS A 121 -15.16 -5.47 1.67
C HIS A 121 -13.64 -5.50 1.73
N TRP A 122 -13.05 -5.56 2.93
CA TRP A 122 -11.60 -5.64 3.09
C TRP A 122 -10.98 -6.84 2.35
N LEU A 123 -11.64 -8.00 2.36
CA LEU A 123 -11.17 -9.18 1.63
C LEU A 123 -11.20 -8.99 0.11
N LEU A 124 -12.12 -8.18 -0.44
CA LEU A 124 -12.08 -7.82 -1.87
C LEU A 124 -10.78 -7.06 -2.20
N PHE A 125 -10.39 -6.11 -1.35
CA PHE A 125 -9.12 -5.41 -1.51
C PHE A 125 -7.93 -6.37 -1.40
N VAL A 126 -7.88 -7.21 -0.37
CA VAL A 126 -6.77 -8.15 -0.16
C VAL A 126 -6.63 -9.15 -1.30
N GLU A 127 -7.73 -9.75 -1.77
CA GLU A 127 -7.69 -10.71 -2.88
C GLU A 127 -7.30 -10.02 -4.20
N SER A 128 -7.79 -8.80 -4.47
CA SER A 128 -7.39 -8.06 -5.67
C SER A 128 -5.89 -7.73 -5.66
N LEU A 129 -5.36 -7.28 -4.51
CA LEU A 129 -3.93 -7.04 -4.31
C LEU A 129 -3.11 -8.32 -4.51
N TYR A 130 -3.54 -9.43 -3.91
CA TYR A 130 -2.86 -10.73 -4.07
C TYR A 130 -2.81 -11.16 -5.53
N MET A 131 -3.92 -11.05 -6.27
CA MET A 131 -4.00 -11.42 -7.68
C MET A 131 -3.03 -10.61 -8.56
N ILE A 132 -2.95 -9.29 -8.34
CA ILE A 132 -2.08 -8.40 -9.13
C ILE A 132 -0.59 -8.57 -8.77
N LEU A 133 -0.28 -9.12 -7.59
CA LEU A 133 1.10 -9.40 -7.16
C LEU A 133 1.63 -10.78 -7.61
N MET A 134 0.83 -11.59 -8.31
CA MET A 134 1.26 -12.90 -8.78
C MET A 134 2.32 -12.80 -9.89
N ASP A 135 3.23 -13.78 -9.94
CA ASP A 135 4.28 -13.85 -10.98
C ASP A 135 3.71 -14.00 -12.40
N GLN A 136 2.50 -14.56 -12.54
CA GLN A 136 1.81 -14.78 -13.81
C GLN A 136 0.39 -14.25 -13.69
N ILE A 137 0.03 -13.31 -14.55
CA ILE A 137 -1.25 -12.60 -14.53
C ILE A 137 -1.87 -12.63 -15.92
N HIS A 138 -3.14 -13.00 -16.02
CA HIS A 138 -3.91 -12.96 -17.25
C HIS A 138 -4.85 -11.75 -17.27
N ILE A 139 -5.34 -11.38 -18.46
CA ILE A 139 -6.28 -10.25 -18.61
C ILE A 139 -7.53 -10.47 -17.77
N ALA A 140 -8.05 -11.71 -17.72
CA ALA A 140 -9.20 -12.04 -16.89
C ALA A 140 -8.95 -11.85 -15.39
N ASP A 141 -7.70 -12.01 -14.93
CA ASP A 141 -7.33 -11.75 -13.53
C ASP A 141 -7.35 -10.25 -13.23
N LEU A 142 -6.89 -9.43 -14.18
CA LEU A 142 -6.95 -7.97 -14.09
C LEU A 142 -8.40 -7.47 -14.10
N ASP A 143 -9.23 -7.99 -15.01
CA ASP A 143 -10.65 -7.63 -15.09
C ASP A 143 -11.38 -7.98 -13.78
N LYS A 144 -11.08 -9.14 -13.20
CA LYS A 144 -11.65 -9.55 -11.91
C LYS A 144 -11.14 -8.66 -10.78
N ALA A 145 -9.84 -8.37 -10.71
CA ALA A 145 -9.28 -7.50 -9.68
C ALA A 145 -9.87 -6.08 -9.76
N ASP A 146 -10.08 -5.56 -10.96
CA ASP A 146 -10.76 -4.28 -11.20
C ASP A 146 -12.20 -4.29 -10.67
N GLU A 147 -12.98 -5.33 -10.96
CA GLU A 147 -14.35 -5.47 -10.42
C GLU A 147 -14.33 -5.50 -8.88
N MET A 148 -13.39 -6.21 -8.28
CA MET A 148 -13.25 -6.32 -6.83
C MET A 148 -12.90 -4.99 -6.18
N LEU A 149 -11.99 -4.22 -6.77
CA LEU A 149 -11.61 -2.89 -6.30
C LEU A 149 -12.78 -1.89 -6.40
N HIS A 150 -13.61 -1.99 -7.44
CA HIS A 150 -14.83 -1.17 -7.54
C HIS A 150 -15.87 -1.51 -6.46
N ARG A 151 -15.88 -2.75 -5.97
CA ARG A 151 -16.80 -3.24 -4.93
C ARG A 151 -16.26 -3.11 -3.49
N PHE A 152 -14.97 -2.82 -3.34
CA PHE A 152 -14.34 -2.58 -2.05
C PHE A 152 -14.95 -1.37 -1.32
N PHE A 153 -15.34 -0.33 -2.06
CA PHE A 153 -15.93 0.91 -1.53
C PHE A 153 -17.40 0.77 -1.13
#